data_AF-A0A925CUG6-F1
#
_entry.id   AF-A0A925CUG6-F1
#
_cell.length_a   1.000
_cell.length_b   1.000
_cell.length_c   1.000
_cell.angle_alpha   90.00
_cell.angle_beta   90.00
_cell.angle_gamma   90.00
#
_symmetry.space_group_name_H-M   'P 1'
#
loop_
_entity.id
_entity.type
_entity.pdbx_description
1 polymer ?
#
loop_
_entity_poly.entity_id
_entity_poly.type
_entity_poly.pdbx_seq_one_letter_code
_entity_poly.pdbx_strand_id
1 'polypeptide(L)'
;MTCFAERAPAVVACAMALLLTACGSDGPAVVEPPQETTCNGVATSVRMLAPFESVVLSGSSAACFALAGGDREYLVIPQLTGELLPYGGYGFRLGDPSPAVVARAADTTSASIPSLSAEQIFGDQVHSLDAQARLDALMRRREQREATGVHHGAEQPTLSVIGVPPEPDTMRTFSVLNTLGETPGYSPVTAKLRYAGARVLVYMDTLATSALSTSEISAMGAVYDASLVPAVMTAFGDGSDIDANGRVIFLLTPTVNALVTASACATSGFVRGFFYSHDLSSTAATSNRG
;
A
#
# COMPACT_ATOMS: atom_id res chain seq x y z
N MET A 1 59.91 -51.16 29.49
CA MET A 1 59.77 -51.67 28.11
C MET A 1 59.68 -50.44 27.20
N THR A 2 60.83 -49.99 26.69
CA THR A 2 61.25 -50.07 25.25
C THR A 2 60.50 -49.04 24.39
N CYS A 3 61.09 -48.12 23.61
CA CYS A 3 62.46 -47.91 23.13
C CYS A 3 62.58 -46.50 22.49
N PHE A 4 63.81 -45.95 22.48
CA PHE A 4 64.49 -45.08 21.47
C PHE A 4 63.75 -43.85 20.86
N ALA A 5 64.16 -42.59 21.01
CA ALA A 5 65.44 -41.87 20.78
C ALA A 5 65.51 -41.11 19.43
N GLU A 6 65.69 -39.78 19.58
CA GLU A 6 66.41 -38.78 18.75
C GLU A 6 66.17 -38.63 17.24
N ARG A 7 65.84 -37.38 16.82
CA ARG A 7 66.83 -36.39 16.31
C ARG A 7 66.14 -35.03 15.96
N ALA A 8 66.66 -33.94 16.53
CA ALA A 8 66.65 -32.59 15.92
C ALA A 8 67.97 -32.42 15.10
N PRO A 9 68.37 -31.28 14.46
CA PRO A 9 67.76 -29.92 14.37
C PRO A 9 67.90 -29.23 12.97
N ALA A 10 67.37 -28.00 12.80
CA ALA A 10 67.91 -26.87 11.99
C ALA A 10 66.87 -25.73 11.94
N VAL A 11 66.95 -24.70 12.80
CA VAL A 11 67.68 -23.42 12.65
C VAL A 11 67.02 -22.42 11.66
N VAL A 12 66.31 -21.46 12.27
CA VAL A 12 66.35 -19.99 12.08
C VAL A 12 66.07 -19.39 10.69
N ALA A 13 64.99 -18.61 10.60
CA ALA A 13 65.04 -17.24 10.05
C ALA A 13 63.85 -16.41 10.54
N CYS A 14 64.19 -15.35 11.28
CA CYS A 14 63.30 -14.27 11.69
C CYS A 14 63.01 -13.38 10.47
N ALA A 15 61.74 -13.06 10.22
CA ALA A 15 61.37 -11.92 9.39
C ALA A 15 60.03 -11.36 9.88
N MET A 16 60.11 -10.33 10.73
CA MET A 16 59.04 -9.35 10.88
C MET A 16 58.76 -8.72 9.52
N ALA A 17 57.57 -8.91 8.99
CA ALA A 17 57.02 -8.06 7.94
C ALA A 17 55.80 -7.34 8.52
N LEU A 18 55.99 -6.05 8.81
CA LEU A 18 54.89 -5.11 8.90
C LEU A 18 54.18 -5.07 7.53
N LEU A 19 52.91 -5.46 7.49
CA LEU A 19 51.99 -5.05 6.45
C LEU A 19 50.89 -4.21 7.11
N LEU A 20 51.00 -2.90 6.91
CA LEU A 20 49.88 -1.98 6.97
C LEU A 20 48.98 -2.23 5.76
N THR A 21 47.67 -2.19 5.99
CA THR A 21 46.51 -1.97 5.09
C THR A 21 45.43 -3.00 5.44
N ALA A 22 44.15 -2.69 5.50
CA ALA A 22 43.38 -1.45 5.47
C ALA A 22 42.00 -1.82 6.05
N CYS A 23 41.20 -0.82 6.42
CA CYS A 23 39.84 -0.94 6.92
C CYS A 23 39.04 -2.08 6.25
N GLY A 24 38.77 -3.15 7.00
CA GLY A 24 37.71 -4.10 6.66
C GLY A 24 36.38 -3.40 6.95
N SER A 25 35.68 -3.03 5.89
CA SER A 25 34.39 -2.34 5.94
C SER A 25 33.39 -3.07 6.85
N ASP A 26 32.73 -2.31 7.74
CA ASP A 26 31.42 -2.64 8.30
C ASP A 26 30.37 -2.66 7.17
N GLY A 27 30.47 -3.66 6.29
CA GLY A 27 29.40 -3.98 5.36
C GLY A 27 28.25 -4.61 6.14
N PRO A 28 26.98 -4.32 5.82
CA PRO A 28 25.87 -5.06 6.39
C PRO A 28 26.12 -6.55 6.16
N ALA A 29 25.97 -7.36 7.22
CA ALA A 29 26.11 -8.80 7.12
C ALA A 29 25.29 -9.28 5.91
N VAL A 30 25.92 -10.03 5.02
CA VAL A 30 25.23 -10.66 3.89
C VAL A 30 24.28 -11.68 4.50
N VAL A 31 23.04 -11.26 4.75
CA VAL A 31 21.95 -12.16 5.12
C VAL A 31 21.64 -12.96 3.88
N GLU A 32 21.93 -14.26 3.91
CA GLU A 32 21.58 -15.17 2.83
C GLU A 32 20.06 -15.10 2.60
N PRO A 33 19.60 -14.90 1.35
CA PRO A 33 18.18 -14.83 1.08
C PRO A 33 17.49 -16.12 1.55
N PRO A 34 16.27 -16.04 2.11
CA PRO A 34 15.55 -17.22 2.54
C PRO A 34 15.39 -18.16 1.34
N GLN A 35 15.69 -19.44 1.56
CA GLN A 35 15.57 -20.48 0.54
C GLN A 35 14.14 -20.52 -0.02
N GLU A 36 14.00 -20.57 -1.35
CA GLU A 36 12.70 -20.68 -2.01
C GLU A 36 12.02 -21.97 -1.52
N THR A 37 10.86 -21.84 -0.88
CA THR A 37 10.12 -23.01 -0.40
C THR A 37 9.51 -23.72 -1.60
N THR A 38 9.80 -25.02 -1.75
CA THR A 38 9.28 -25.84 -2.85
C THR A 38 7.80 -26.10 -2.66
N CYS A 39 6.95 -25.31 -3.33
CA CYS A 39 5.51 -25.53 -3.37
C CYS A 39 5.15 -26.47 -4.53
N ASN A 40 5.07 -27.77 -4.27
CA ASN A 40 4.76 -28.80 -5.27
C ASN A 40 3.27 -29.21 -5.31
N GLY A 41 2.43 -28.54 -4.51
CA GLY A 41 0.98 -28.78 -4.41
C GLY A 41 0.53 -30.16 -3.89
N VAL A 42 1.46 -31.02 -3.45
CA VAL A 42 1.15 -32.39 -3.03
C VAL A 42 0.57 -32.45 -1.60
N ALA A 43 0.79 -31.42 -0.78
CA ALA A 43 0.39 -31.39 0.63
C ALA A 43 -0.20 -30.04 1.05
N THR A 44 -1.07 -29.46 0.22
CA THR A 44 -1.58 -28.11 0.47
C THR A 44 -3.04 -28.15 0.93
N SER A 45 -3.32 -27.62 2.12
CA SER A 45 -4.69 -27.37 2.56
C SER A 45 -5.35 -26.37 1.62
N VAL A 46 -6.40 -26.78 0.91
CA VAL A 46 -7.18 -25.89 0.06
C VAL A 46 -8.04 -25.01 0.95
N ARG A 47 -7.83 -23.69 0.86
CA ARG A 47 -8.62 -22.72 1.61
C ARG A 47 -9.77 -22.22 0.76
N MET A 48 -10.96 -22.22 1.35
CA MET A 48 -12.14 -21.61 0.78
C MET A 48 -12.41 -20.31 1.53
N LEU A 49 -12.57 -19.23 0.78
CA LEU A 49 -12.99 -17.94 1.30
C LEU A 49 -14.42 -17.66 0.83
N ALA A 50 -15.25 -17.07 1.68
CA ALA A 50 -16.51 -16.47 1.27
C ALA A 50 -16.25 -15.21 0.41
N PRO A 51 -17.24 -14.74 -0.37
CA PRO A 51 -17.11 -13.45 -1.06
C PRO A 51 -16.74 -12.32 -0.08
N PHE A 52 -15.71 -11.55 -0.43
CA PHE A 52 -15.14 -10.46 0.37
C PHE A 52 -14.46 -10.87 1.69
N GLU A 53 -14.34 -12.17 1.98
CA GLU A 53 -13.51 -12.63 3.10
C GLU A 53 -12.03 -12.43 2.77
N SER A 54 -11.28 -11.88 3.71
CA SER A 54 -9.84 -11.69 3.60
C SER A 54 -9.11 -12.56 4.61
N VAL A 55 -7.90 -12.96 4.25
CA VAL A 55 -7.00 -13.62 5.20
C VAL A 55 -5.58 -13.14 5.01
N VAL A 56 -4.92 -12.84 6.13
CA VAL A 56 -3.50 -12.55 6.16
C VAL A 56 -2.75 -13.84 6.40
N LEU A 57 -1.82 -14.17 5.49
CA LEU A 57 -0.91 -15.30 5.64
C LEU A 57 0.46 -14.76 6.00
N SER A 58 1.07 -15.33 7.04
CA SER A 58 2.40 -14.92 7.52
C SER A 58 3.25 -16.14 7.88
N GLY A 59 4.57 -15.93 7.94
CA GLY A 59 5.54 -16.97 8.25
C GLY A 59 5.44 -18.18 7.30
N SER A 60 5.49 -19.39 7.86
CA SER A 60 5.41 -20.64 7.09
C SER A 60 4.07 -20.85 6.37
N SER A 61 3.00 -20.18 6.81
CA SER A 61 1.67 -20.28 6.17
C SER A 61 1.59 -19.56 4.83
N ALA A 62 2.47 -18.57 4.60
CA ALA A 62 2.59 -17.88 3.32
C ALA A 62 3.51 -18.62 2.33
N ALA A 63 4.25 -19.64 2.78
CA ALA A 63 5.27 -20.30 1.98
C ALA A 63 4.67 -21.22 0.87
N CYS A 64 3.54 -21.86 1.14
CA CYS A 64 2.82 -22.66 0.16
C CYS A 64 1.37 -22.88 0.62
N PHE A 65 0.40 -22.35 -0.13
CA PHE A 65 -1.02 -22.54 0.13
C PHE A 65 -1.81 -22.61 -1.19
N ALA A 66 -3.03 -23.13 -1.13
CA ALA A 66 -3.92 -23.27 -2.28
C ALA A 66 -5.26 -22.60 -1.97
N LEU A 67 -5.82 -21.91 -2.95
CA LEU A 67 -7.17 -21.34 -2.88
C LEU A 67 -8.11 -22.18 -3.73
N ALA A 68 -9.37 -22.26 -3.31
CA ALA A 68 -10.41 -22.95 -4.09
C ALA A 68 -10.59 -22.25 -5.46
N GLY A 69 -10.41 -23.00 -6.55
CA GLY A 69 -10.63 -22.50 -7.92
C GLY A 69 -12.10 -22.50 -8.33
N GLY A 70 -12.35 -22.36 -9.64
CA GLY A 70 -13.69 -22.35 -10.25
C GLY A 70 -14.07 -20.98 -10.79
N ASP A 71 -15.27 -20.50 -10.43
CA ASP A 71 -15.86 -19.20 -10.78
C ASP A 71 -15.45 -18.06 -9.83
N ARG A 72 -14.25 -18.17 -9.23
CA ARG A 72 -13.80 -17.29 -8.16
C ARG A 72 -12.65 -16.40 -8.61
N GLU A 73 -12.70 -15.14 -8.21
CA GLU A 73 -11.63 -14.16 -8.40
C GLU A 73 -11.03 -13.79 -7.04
N TYR A 74 -9.70 -13.70 -6.98
CA TYR A 74 -8.97 -13.37 -5.76
C TYR A 74 -8.05 -12.18 -5.99
N LEU A 75 -8.07 -11.23 -5.06
CA LEU A 75 -7.06 -10.18 -4.96
C LEU A 75 -5.95 -10.64 -4.01
N VAL A 76 -4.73 -10.77 -4.53
CA VAL A 76 -3.54 -11.08 -3.73
C VAL A 76 -2.72 -9.82 -3.54
N ILE A 77 -2.48 -9.44 -2.29
CA ILE A 77 -1.67 -8.27 -1.94
C ILE A 77 -0.40 -8.77 -1.25
N PRO A 78 0.72 -8.92 -1.98
CA PRO A 78 1.99 -9.25 -1.35
C PRO A 78 2.44 -8.07 -0.49
N GLN A 79 2.68 -8.32 0.79
CA GLN A 79 3.17 -7.33 1.73
C GLN A 79 4.47 -7.82 2.35
N LEU A 80 5.46 -6.94 2.40
CA LEU A 80 6.76 -7.20 2.99
C LEU A 80 6.97 -6.20 4.11
N THR A 81 6.88 -6.66 5.35
CA THR A 81 7.02 -5.83 6.56
C THR A 81 8.14 -6.41 7.41
N GLY A 82 9.30 -5.75 7.45
CA GLY A 82 10.43 -6.16 8.27
C GLY A 82 11.52 -5.09 8.36
N GLU A 83 12.14 -4.95 9.54
CA GLU A 83 13.21 -3.95 9.80
C GLU A 83 14.57 -4.34 9.20
N LEU A 84 14.74 -5.59 8.78
CA LEU A 84 15.97 -6.16 8.24
C LEU A 84 15.69 -6.85 6.91
N LEU A 85 15.23 -6.09 5.92
CA LEU A 85 15.18 -6.59 4.55
C LEU A 85 16.55 -6.38 3.92
N PRO A 86 17.41 -7.42 3.77
CA PRO A 86 18.57 -7.29 2.90
C PRO A 86 18.07 -6.85 1.52
N TYR A 87 18.70 -5.85 0.94
CA TYR A 87 18.34 -5.34 -0.39
C TYR A 87 18.22 -6.49 -1.39
N GLY A 88 16.98 -6.85 -1.75
CA GLY A 88 16.66 -8.00 -2.58
C GLY A 88 15.16 -8.05 -2.86
N GLY A 89 14.78 -8.36 -4.10
CA GLY A 89 13.38 -8.56 -4.47
C GLY A 89 12.86 -9.88 -3.90
N TYR A 90 11.66 -9.86 -3.34
CA TYR A 90 10.95 -11.07 -2.91
C TYR A 90 9.85 -11.35 -3.94
N GLY A 91 9.89 -12.55 -4.52
CA GLY A 91 8.90 -13.01 -5.49
C GLY A 91 7.87 -13.92 -4.85
N PHE A 92 6.68 -13.99 -5.46
CA PHE A 92 5.72 -15.06 -5.22
C PHE A 92 5.30 -15.63 -6.57
N ARG A 93 4.83 -16.88 -6.55
CA ARG A 93 4.38 -17.57 -7.76
C ARG A 93 2.91 -17.95 -7.57
N LEU A 94 2.11 -17.62 -8.57
CA LEU A 94 0.70 -18.01 -8.66
C LEU A 94 0.53 -18.90 -9.89
N GLY A 95 0.00 -20.11 -9.70
CA GLY A 95 -0.22 -21.03 -10.82
C GLY A 95 -0.68 -22.42 -10.37
N ASP A 96 -1.05 -23.23 -11.35
CA ASP A 96 -1.37 -24.65 -11.15
C ASP A 96 -0.12 -25.39 -10.64
N PRO A 97 -0.19 -26.13 -9.52
CA PRO A 97 0.94 -26.87 -8.98
C PRO A 97 1.39 -28.08 -9.82
N SER A 98 0.85 -28.27 -11.03
CA SER A 98 1.24 -29.41 -11.87
C SER A 98 2.77 -29.52 -12.07
N PRO A 99 3.34 -30.74 -12.06
CA PRO A 99 4.78 -30.97 -12.21
C PRO A 99 5.40 -30.32 -13.47
N ALA A 100 4.60 -30.10 -14.52
CA ALA A 100 5.02 -29.47 -15.77
C ALA A 100 5.32 -27.96 -15.63
N VAL A 101 4.61 -27.27 -14.72
CA VAL A 101 4.84 -25.84 -14.41
C VAL A 101 6.01 -25.68 -13.44
N VAL A 102 6.21 -26.66 -12.54
CA VAL A 102 7.34 -26.70 -11.59
C VAL A 102 8.67 -26.99 -12.33
N ALA A 103 8.68 -27.92 -13.29
CA ALA A 103 9.88 -28.28 -14.06
C ALA A 103 10.42 -27.14 -14.94
N ARG A 104 9.56 -26.26 -15.46
CA ARG A 104 9.99 -25.07 -16.25
C ARG A 104 10.67 -23.98 -15.43
N ALA A 105 10.57 -24.03 -14.10
CA ALA A 105 11.14 -23.02 -13.22
C ALA A 105 12.39 -23.50 -12.45
N ALA A 106 12.63 -24.81 -12.38
CA ALA A 106 13.88 -25.35 -11.82
C ALA A 106 15.08 -25.19 -12.77
N ASP A 107 14.83 -24.87 -14.04
CA ASP A 107 15.86 -24.75 -15.10
C ASP A 107 16.42 -23.32 -15.22
N THR A 108 16.00 -22.38 -14.37
CA THR A 108 16.56 -21.01 -14.35
C THR A 108 17.84 -20.99 -13.52
N THR A 109 18.94 -21.37 -14.17
CA THR A 109 20.31 -21.03 -13.74
C THR A 109 20.49 -19.52 -13.66
N SER A 110 20.20 -18.87 -12.51
CA SER A 110 20.48 -17.46 -12.17
C SER A 110 20.54 -16.46 -13.34
N ALA A 111 19.66 -16.61 -14.31
CA ALA A 111 19.48 -15.62 -15.35
C ALA A 111 18.69 -14.54 -14.65
N SER A 112 19.32 -13.36 -14.49
CA SER A 112 18.74 -12.13 -13.96
C SER A 112 17.25 -12.14 -14.25
N ILE A 113 16.42 -12.40 -13.22
CA ILE A 113 14.98 -12.29 -13.37
C ILE A 113 14.81 -10.86 -13.86
N PRO A 114 14.33 -10.62 -15.10
CA PRO A 114 14.12 -9.27 -15.55
C PRO A 114 13.18 -8.68 -14.50
N SER A 115 13.61 -7.61 -13.83
CA SER A 115 12.71 -6.80 -13.03
C SER A 115 11.67 -6.31 -14.02
N LEU A 116 10.56 -7.05 -14.13
CA LEU A 116 9.51 -6.68 -15.05
C LEU A 116 8.96 -5.37 -14.48
N SER A 117 9.26 -4.26 -15.16
CA SER A 117 8.55 -3.02 -14.87
C SER A 117 7.06 -3.26 -15.10
N ALA A 118 6.19 -2.47 -14.49
CA ALA A 118 4.75 -2.61 -14.73
C ALA A 118 4.44 -2.59 -16.23
N GLU A 119 5.19 -1.81 -17.02
CA GLU A 119 5.09 -1.80 -18.49
C GLU A 119 5.47 -3.14 -19.16
N GLN A 120 6.34 -3.95 -18.56
CA GLN A 120 6.74 -5.26 -19.10
C GLN A 120 5.80 -6.40 -18.69
N ILE A 121 5.17 -6.31 -17.51
CA ILE A 121 4.16 -7.30 -17.05
C ILE A 121 2.84 -7.11 -17.80
N PHE A 122 2.43 -5.85 -17.98
CA PHE A 122 1.17 -5.51 -18.62
C PHE A 122 1.32 -5.18 -20.12
N GLY A 123 2.55 -5.20 -20.67
CA GLY A 123 2.82 -4.91 -22.08
C GLY A 123 2.36 -3.52 -22.50
N ASP A 124 2.05 -3.36 -23.79
CA ASP A 124 1.41 -2.15 -24.36
C ASP A 124 -0.03 -1.94 -23.82
N GLN A 125 -0.50 -2.79 -22.90
CA GLN A 125 -1.55 -2.43 -21.95
C GLN A 125 -0.98 -1.67 -20.74
N VAL A 126 -0.07 -0.74 -21.00
CA VAL A 126 -0.25 0.57 -20.39
C VAL A 126 -1.63 1.01 -20.89
N HIS A 127 -2.70 0.63 -20.18
CA HIS A 127 -3.94 1.37 -20.25
C HIS A 127 -3.47 2.81 -20.21
N SER A 128 -3.69 3.58 -21.29
CA SER A 128 -3.49 5.02 -21.25
C SER A 128 -4.11 5.44 -19.93
N LEU A 129 -3.28 5.85 -18.97
CA LEU A 129 -3.69 5.84 -17.56
C LEU A 129 -5.08 6.46 -17.50
N ASP A 130 -6.07 5.68 -17.05
CA ASP A 130 -7.41 6.22 -16.93
C ASP A 130 -7.31 7.47 -16.03
N ALA A 131 -8.29 8.36 -16.11
CA ALA A 131 -8.18 9.63 -15.39
C ALA A 131 -7.89 9.44 -13.89
N GLN A 132 -8.38 8.35 -13.29
CA GLN A 132 -8.05 7.95 -11.92
C GLN A 132 -6.57 7.60 -11.76
N ALA A 133 -6.04 6.65 -12.54
CA ALA A 133 -4.66 6.20 -12.41
C ALA A 133 -3.65 7.33 -12.67
N ARG A 134 -4.01 8.28 -13.57
CA ARG A 134 -3.21 9.49 -13.78
C ARG A 134 -3.21 10.39 -12.54
N LEU A 135 -4.36 10.61 -11.91
CA LEU A 135 -4.45 11.38 -10.68
C LEU A 135 -3.64 10.71 -9.56
N ASP A 136 -3.81 9.41 -9.37
CA ASP A 136 -3.12 8.64 -8.33
C ASP A 136 -1.59 8.75 -8.49
N ALA A 137 -1.08 8.57 -9.71
CA ALA A 137 0.36 8.71 -9.98
C ALA A 137 0.89 10.14 -9.74
N LEU A 138 0.07 11.17 -9.96
CA LEU A 138 0.44 12.55 -9.65
C LEU A 138 0.44 12.80 -8.14
N MET A 139 -0.58 12.33 -7.42
CA MET A 139 -0.67 12.46 -5.97
C MET A 139 0.50 11.76 -5.29
N ARG A 140 0.82 10.51 -5.65
CA ARG A 140 1.94 9.77 -5.06
C ARG A 140 3.28 10.47 -5.27
N ARG A 141 3.51 11.05 -6.46
CA ARG A 141 4.71 11.84 -6.73
C ARG A 141 4.78 13.12 -5.90
N ARG A 142 3.65 13.79 -5.66
CA ARG A 142 3.60 14.98 -4.78
C ARG A 142 3.86 14.61 -3.33
N GLU A 143 3.18 13.58 -2.83
CA GLU A 143 3.35 13.08 -1.46
C GLU A 143 4.80 12.66 -1.19
N GLN A 144 5.47 12.03 -2.16
CA GLN A 144 6.90 11.73 -2.05
C GLN A 144 7.76 13.00 -1.90
N ARG A 145 7.49 14.04 -2.70
CA ARG A 145 8.22 15.33 -2.60
C ARG A 145 7.95 16.01 -1.25
N GLU A 146 6.71 15.98 -0.79
CA GLU A 146 6.28 16.54 0.49
C GLU A 146 6.91 15.76 1.68
N ALA A 147 6.94 14.43 1.62
CA ALA A 147 7.54 13.57 2.64
C ALA A 147 9.05 13.80 2.77
N THR A 148 9.77 14.04 1.67
CA THR A 148 11.21 14.35 1.73
C THR A 148 11.53 15.72 2.35
N GLY A 149 10.53 16.59 2.52
CA GLY A 149 10.68 17.92 3.13
C GLY A 149 10.25 18.00 4.60
N VAL A 150 9.66 16.93 5.15
CA VAL A 150 8.96 16.96 6.44
C VAL A 150 9.53 15.93 7.40
N HIS A 151 10.50 16.34 8.22
CA HIS A 151 10.75 15.71 9.52
C HIS A 151 9.90 16.41 10.58
N HIS A 152 8.58 16.23 10.55
CA HIS A 152 7.77 16.57 11.70
C HIS A 152 7.86 15.39 12.69
N GLY A 153 8.46 15.65 13.85
CA GLY A 153 8.43 14.72 14.97
C GLY A 153 6.98 14.27 15.17
N ALA A 154 6.77 12.96 15.24
CA ALA A 154 5.46 12.38 15.48
C ALA A 154 4.90 13.01 16.77
N GLU A 155 3.99 13.96 16.60
CA GLU A 155 3.19 14.43 17.73
C GLU A 155 2.35 13.23 18.13
N GLN A 156 2.63 12.71 19.34
CA GLN A 156 1.91 11.55 19.85
C GLN A 156 0.41 11.87 19.83
N PRO A 157 -0.44 10.98 19.30
CA PRO A 157 -1.88 11.21 19.30
C PRO A 157 -2.32 11.42 20.75
N THR A 158 -2.79 12.63 21.05
CA THR A 158 -3.44 12.90 22.33
C THR A 158 -4.81 12.24 22.27
N LEU A 159 -5.17 11.50 23.32
CA LEU A 159 -6.50 10.92 23.48
C LEU A 159 -7.53 12.06 23.39
N SER A 160 -8.20 12.15 22.26
CA SER A 160 -9.17 13.19 22.01
C SER A 160 -10.57 12.66 22.24
N VAL A 161 -11.39 13.48 22.89
CA VAL A 161 -12.82 13.18 23.09
C VAL A 161 -13.49 13.31 21.74
N ILE A 162 -14.10 12.22 21.26
CA ILE A 162 -14.89 12.22 20.03
C ILE A 162 -15.95 13.32 20.13
N GLY A 163 -15.85 14.32 19.24
CA GLY A 163 -16.82 15.41 19.16
C GLY A 163 -18.24 14.91 18.87
N VAL A 164 -19.25 15.62 19.38
CA VAL A 164 -20.65 15.37 19.02
C VAL A 164 -20.79 15.56 17.50
N PRO A 165 -21.39 14.61 16.76
CA PRO A 165 -21.58 14.75 15.33
C PRO A 165 -22.37 16.03 15.01
N PRO A 166 -22.01 16.75 13.93
CA PRO A 166 -22.83 17.86 13.47
C PRO A 166 -24.23 17.38 13.12
N GLU A 167 -25.23 18.23 13.35
CA GLU A 167 -26.59 17.93 12.94
C GLU A 167 -26.68 17.83 11.41
N PRO A 168 -27.49 16.90 10.86
CA PRO A 168 -27.79 16.90 9.44
C PRO A 168 -28.21 18.29 8.95
N ASP A 169 -27.93 18.57 7.68
CA ASP A 169 -28.20 19.84 7.00
C ASP A 169 -27.29 21.03 7.34
N THR A 170 -26.30 20.89 8.22
CA THR A 170 -25.24 21.91 8.39
C THR A 170 -24.35 22.04 7.15
N MET A 171 -23.82 23.24 6.91
CA MET A 171 -22.92 23.53 5.79
C MET A 171 -21.45 23.52 6.25
N ARG A 172 -20.57 22.97 5.42
CA ARG A 172 -19.11 23.06 5.57
C ARG A 172 -18.47 23.42 4.23
N THR A 173 -17.41 24.22 4.28
CA THR A 173 -16.59 24.53 3.10
C THR A 173 -15.35 23.65 3.10
N PHE A 174 -15.06 23.05 1.95
CA PHE A 174 -13.92 22.18 1.71
C PHE A 174 -13.00 22.79 0.66
N SER A 175 -11.70 22.58 0.80
CA SER A 175 -10.70 22.84 -0.23
C SER A 175 -10.54 21.59 -1.09
N VAL A 176 -10.98 21.64 -2.35
CA VAL A 176 -11.02 20.46 -3.23
C VAL A 176 -10.05 20.63 -4.38
N LEU A 177 -9.23 19.62 -4.64
CA LEU A 177 -8.33 19.59 -5.79
C LEU A 177 -9.13 19.72 -7.10
N ASN A 178 -8.73 20.66 -7.95
CA ASN A 178 -9.42 20.99 -9.20
C ASN A 178 -8.54 20.88 -10.46
N THR A 179 -7.31 20.35 -10.34
CA THR A 179 -6.42 20.13 -11.49
C THR A 179 -5.82 18.72 -11.54
N LEU A 180 -5.60 18.23 -12.77
CA LEU A 180 -4.79 17.06 -13.09
C LEU A 180 -3.36 17.43 -13.59
N GLY A 181 -2.90 18.65 -13.28
CA GLY A 181 -1.57 19.15 -13.66
C GLY A 181 -0.49 18.86 -12.61
N GLU A 182 0.78 19.18 -12.86
CA GLU A 182 1.85 19.06 -11.85
C GLU A 182 1.57 19.97 -10.65
N THR A 183 1.21 21.23 -10.89
CA THR A 183 0.81 22.19 -9.86
C THR A 183 -0.65 21.96 -9.44
N PRO A 184 -0.92 21.63 -8.17
CA PRO A 184 -2.29 21.46 -7.68
C PRO A 184 -3.00 22.81 -7.63
N GLY A 185 -4.21 22.87 -8.19
CA GLY A 185 -5.17 23.93 -7.94
C GLY A 185 -6.24 23.43 -6.98
N TYR A 186 -6.83 24.36 -6.23
CA TYR A 186 -7.89 24.07 -5.26
C TYR A 186 -9.08 25.00 -5.46
N SER A 187 -10.29 24.47 -5.31
CA SER A 187 -11.53 25.22 -5.30
C SER A 187 -12.21 25.11 -3.93
N PRO A 188 -12.70 26.22 -3.36
CA PRO A 188 -13.60 26.14 -2.22
C PRO A 188 -14.95 25.56 -2.66
N VAL A 189 -15.37 24.49 -1.99
CA VAL A 189 -16.64 23.80 -2.23
C VAL A 189 -17.50 23.89 -0.97
N THR A 190 -18.66 24.53 -1.07
CA THR A 190 -19.64 24.53 0.03
C THR A 190 -20.57 23.34 -0.12
N ALA A 191 -20.61 22.49 0.89
CA ALA A 191 -21.38 21.25 0.89
C ALA A 191 -22.26 21.14 2.13
N LYS A 192 -23.41 20.49 1.96
CA LYS A 192 -24.40 20.25 3.01
C LYS A 192 -24.22 18.85 3.58
N LEU A 193 -24.22 18.71 4.90
CA LEU A 193 -24.22 17.41 5.56
C LEU A 193 -25.56 16.69 5.28
N ARG A 194 -25.50 15.52 4.67
CA ARG A 194 -26.70 14.74 4.28
C ARG A 194 -26.89 13.49 5.14
N TYR A 195 -25.82 13.00 5.76
CA TYR A 195 -25.86 11.86 6.66
C TYR A 195 -24.76 11.97 7.71
N ALA A 196 -25.12 11.70 8.97
CA ALA A 196 -24.18 11.60 10.09
C ALA A 196 -24.32 10.21 10.73
N GLY A 197 -23.32 9.36 10.51
CA GLY A 197 -23.30 7.97 10.97
C GLY A 197 -22.71 7.81 12.38
N ALA A 198 -22.10 6.68 12.66
CA ALA A 198 -21.24 6.50 13.84
C ALA A 198 -19.79 6.90 13.55
N ARG A 199 -19.28 6.54 12.36
CA ARG A 199 -17.88 6.74 11.93
C ARG A 199 -17.74 7.42 10.58
N VAL A 200 -18.84 7.89 9.98
CA VAL A 200 -18.83 8.64 8.72
C VAL A 200 -19.71 9.87 8.75
N LEU A 201 -19.28 10.91 8.07
CA LEU A 201 -20.09 12.06 7.68
C LEU A 201 -20.14 12.14 6.16
N VAL A 202 -21.33 12.25 5.57
CA VAL A 202 -21.47 12.39 4.11
C VAL A 202 -21.98 13.78 3.77
N TYR A 203 -21.10 14.60 3.21
CA TYR A 203 -21.41 15.91 2.67
C TYR A 203 -21.67 15.82 1.16
N MET A 204 -22.67 16.55 0.71
CA MET A 204 -22.96 16.70 -0.72
C MET A 204 -22.83 18.17 -1.11
N ASP A 205 -21.99 18.42 -2.11
CA ASP A 205 -21.80 19.74 -2.71
C ASP A 205 -23.15 20.36 -3.09
N THR A 206 -23.32 21.64 -2.76
CA THR A 206 -24.52 22.41 -3.09
C THR A 206 -24.72 22.60 -4.59
N LEU A 207 -23.66 22.43 -5.40
CA LEU A 207 -23.70 22.48 -6.87
C LEU A 207 -24.03 21.13 -7.52
N ALA A 208 -24.15 20.04 -6.75
CA ALA A 208 -24.51 18.73 -7.30
C ALA A 208 -25.98 18.71 -7.76
N THR A 209 -26.21 18.90 -9.06
CA THR A 209 -27.56 19.00 -9.65
C THR A 209 -28.23 17.64 -9.92
N SER A 210 -27.45 16.56 -10.02
CA SER A 210 -27.92 15.16 -10.07
C SER A 210 -27.67 14.51 -8.70
N ALA A 211 -28.56 14.80 -7.76
CA ALA A 211 -28.36 14.39 -6.37
C ALA A 211 -28.75 12.92 -6.16
N LEU A 212 -27.86 12.17 -5.52
CA LEU A 212 -28.27 10.97 -4.78
C LEU A 212 -29.38 11.35 -3.79
N SER A 213 -30.43 10.54 -3.75
CA SER A 213 -31.51 10.68 -2.78
C SER A 213 -30.97 10.54 -1.35
N THR A 214 -31.70 11.12 -0.38
CA THR A 214 -31.34 10.97 1.04
C THR A 214 -31.26 9.49 1.45
N SER A 215 -32.11 8.62 0.87
CA SER A 215 -32.08 7.18 1.10
C SER A 215 -30.82 6.51 0.57
N GLU A 216 -30.35 6.88 -0.62
CA GLU A 216 -29.10 6.32 -1.18
C GLU A 216 -27.89 6.75 -0.36
N ILE A 217 -27.84 8.03 0.04
CA ILE A 217 -26.76 8.55 0.90
C ILE A 217 -26.77 7.85 2.26
N SER A 218 -27.95 7.66 2.85
CA SER A 218 -28.08 6.98 4.15
C SER A 218 -27.69 5.50 4.05
N ALA A 219 -28.07 4.82 2.95
CA ALA A 219 -27.68 3.44 2.71
C ALA A 219 -26.16 3.30 2.57
N MET A 220 -25.50 4.22 1.85
CA MET A 220 -24.05 4.26 1.73
C MET A 220 -23.37 4.43 3.10
N GLY A 221 -23.85 5.39 3.90
CA GLY A 221 -23.32 5.62 5.24
C GLY A 221 -23.51 4.41 6.18
N ALA A 222 -24.68 3.76 6.10
CA ALA A 222 -24.97 2.57 6.89
C ALA A 222 -24.06 1.39 6.51
N VAL A 223 -23.78 1.17 5.22
CA VAL A 223 -22.83 0.13 4.76
C VAL A 223 -21.42 0.40 5.28
N TYR A 224 -21.01 1.67 5.30
CA TYR A 224 -19.70 2.04 5.83
C TYR A 224 -19.59 1.71 7.32
N ASP A 225 -20.54 2.18 8.14
CA ASP A 225 -20.52 1.96 9.59
C ASP A 225 -20.66 0.48 9.96
N ALA A 226 -21.55 -0.26 9.30
CA ALA A 226 -21.89 -1.64 9.67
C ALA A 226 -20.89 -2.69 9.14
N SER A 227 -20.28 -2.44 7.99
CA SER A 227 -19.50 -3.46 7.27
C SER A 227 -18.07 -3.02 6.97
N LEU A 228 -17.89 -1.84 6.36
CA LEU A 228 -16.57 -1.46 5.84
C LEU A 228 -15.61 -1.08 6.96
N VAL A 229 -16.01 -0.23 7.92
CA VAL A 229 -15.11 0.18 9.00
C VAL A 229 -14.74 -1.00 9.90
N PRO A 230 -15.66 -1.85 10.37
CA PRO A 230 -15.28 -3.00 11.17
C PRO A 230 -14.28 -3.91 10.44
N ALA A 231 -14.48 -4.17 9.14
CA ALA A 231 -13.57 -5.00 8.36
C ALA A 231 -12.17 -4.36 8.23
N VAL A 232 -12.10 -3.06 7.93
CA VAL A 232 -10.84 -2.32 7.84
C VAL A 232 -10.11 -2.27 9.18
N MET A 233 -10.79 -1.91 10.26
CA MET A 233 -10.17 -1.79 11.59
C MET A 233 -9.77 -3.15 12.17
N THR A 234 -10.49 -4.23 11.83
CA THR A 234 -10.09 -5.60 12.20
C THR A 234 -8.80 -6.00 11.48
N ALA A 235 -8.65 -5.62 10.21
CA ALA A 235 -7.49 -5.98 9.41
C ALA A 235 -6.25 -5.11 9.69
N PHE A 236 -6.44 -3.82 9.91
CA PHE A 236 -5.35 -2.83 9.95
C PHE A 236 -5.20 -2.10 11.29
N GLY A 237 -6.09 -2.32 12.25
CA GLY A 237 -6.15 -1.56 13.50
C GLY A 237 -6.83 -0.20 13.33
N ASP A 238 -6.86 0.57 14.41
CA ASP A 238 -7.46 1.91 14.42
C ASP A 238 -6.67 2.89 13.53
N GLY A 239 -7.39 3.70 12.75
CA GLY A 239 -6.80 4.77 11.94
C GLY A 239 -6.47 6.02 12.78
N SER A 240 -5.54 6.84 12.28
CA SER A 240 -5.23 8.15 12.86
C SER A 240 -6.39 9.13 12.69
N ASP A 241 -6.88 9.70 13.78
CA ASP A 241 -7.95 10.71 13.81
C ASP A 241 -7.34 12.11 14.04
N ILE A 242 -6.99 12.78 12.94
CA ILE A 242 -6.24 14.05 12.96
C ILE A 242 -7.09 15.22 13.48
N ASP A 243 -8.40 15.21 13.21
CA ASP A 243 -9.32 16.27 13.61
C ASP A 243 -10.17 15.93 14.84
N ALA A 244 -9.89 14.78 15.47
CA ALA A 244 -10.50 14.33 16.72
C ALA A 244 -12.03 14.19 16.65
N ASN A 245 -12.59 13.98 15.46
CA ASN A 245 -14.03 13.87 15.28
C ASN A 245 -14.53 12.41 15.30
N GLY A 246 -13.62 11.43 15.33
CA GLY A 246 -13.87 9.98 15.32
C GLY A 246 -14.45 9.43 14.02
N ARG A 247 -14.40 10.18 12.92
CA ARG A 247 -15.19 9.97 11.70
C ARG A 247 -14.40 10.30 10.44
N VAL A 248 -14.65 9.52 9.40
CA VAL A 248 -14.20 9.87 8.05
C VAL A 248 -15.24 10.75 7.36
N ILE A 249 -14.79 11.76 6.63
CA ILE A 249 -15.67 12.64 5.87
C ILE A 249 -15.66 12.25 4.40
N PHE A 250 -16.83 11.93 3.86
CA PHE A 250 -17.05 11.76 2.44
C PHE A 250 -17.64 13.03 1.85
N LEU A 251 -16.96 13.62 0.88
CA LEU A 251 -17.46 14.75 0.10
C LEU A 251 -17.84 14.28 -1.31
N LEU A 252 -19.13 14.36 -1.64
CA LEU A 252 -19.63 14.15 -2.99
C LEU A 252 -19.68 15.48 -3.73
N THR A 253 -18.83 15.68 -4.74
CA THR A 253 -18.73 16.96 -5.45
C THR A 253 -18.50 16.79 -6.95
N PRO A 254 -19.19 17.58 -7.81
CA PRO A 254 -18.91 17.61 -9.24
C PRO A 254 -17.53 18.20 -9.56
N THR A 255 -16.89 18.91 -8.63
CA THR A 255 -15.53 19.45 -8.80
C THR A 255 -14.52 18.36 -9.15
N VAL A 256 -14.64 17.18 -8.54
CA VAL A 256 -13.77 16.03 -8.84
C VAL A 256 -14.06 15.47 -10.23
N ASN A 257 -15.33 15.38 -10.63
CA ASN A 257 -15.70 14.92 -11.97
C ASN A 257 -15.20 15.90 -13.06
N ALA A 258 -15.16 17.20 -12.73
CA ALA A 258 -14.67 18.26 -13.61
C ALA A 258 -13.14 18.27 -13.81
N LEU A 259 -12.40 17.41 -13.09
CA LEU A 259 -10.97 17.16 -13.37
C LEU A 259 -10.74 16.63 -14.79
N VAL A 260 -11.77 16.03 -15.40
CA VAL A 260 -11.73 15.47 -16.75
C VAL A 260 -12.74 16.19 -17.64
N THR A 261 -12.30 16.62 -18.83
CA THR A 261 -13.23 17.21 -19.81
C THR A 261 -14.22 16.14 -20.31
N ALA A 262 -15.41 16.56 -20.77
CA ALA A 262 -16.39 15.63 -21.34
C ALA A 262 -15.81 14.80 -22.50
N SER A 263 -14.96 15.41 -23.33
CA SER A 263 -14.27 14.71 -24.43
C SER A 263 -13.26 13.67 -23.92
N ALA A 264 -12.49 13.97 -22.88
CA ALA A 264 -11.55 13.03 -22.28
C ALA A 264 -12.25 11.94 -21.48
N CYS A 265 -13.43 12.22 -20.92
CA CYS A 265 -14.21 11.22 -20.18
C CYS A 265 -14.60 10.03 -21.05
N ALA A 266 -14.97 10.28 -22.32
CA ALA A 266 -15.34 9.24 -23.26
C ALA A 266 -14.19 8.30 -23.66
N THR A 267 -12.93 8.75 -23.51
CA THR A 267 -11.75 8.00 -23.96
C THR A 267 -10.88 7.49 -22.83
N SER A 268 -10.86 8.19 -21.68
CA SER A 268 -9.98 7.93 -20.54
C SER A 268 -10.73 7.77 -19.21
N GLY A 269 -12.07 7.78 -19.23
CA GLY A 269 -12.89 7.65 -18.03
C GLY A 269 -12.85 8.89 -17.14
N PHE A 270 -13.24 8.74 -15.88
CA PHE A 270 -13.36 9.84 -14.91
C PHE A 270 -12.69 9.49 -13.57
N VAL A 271 -12.44 10.52 -12.76
CA VAL A 271 -11.93 10.36 -11.40
C VAL A 271 -13.09 10.00 -10.47
N ARG A 272 -12.99 8.86 -9.79
CA ARG A 272 -14.02 8.29 -8.92
C ARG A 272 -13.95 8.84 -7.50
N GLY A 273 -12.79 9.31 -7.08
CA GLY A 273 -12.53 9.86 -5.76
C GLY A 273 -11.05 9.75 -5.40
N PHE A 274 -10.65 10.33 -4.28
CA PHE A 274 -9.29 10.21 -3.77
C PHE A 274 -9.23 10.48 -2.26
N PHE A 275 -8.14 10.02 -1.65
CA PHE A 275 -7.64 10.50 -0.37
C PHE A 275 -6.26 11.11 -0.62
N TYR A 276 -6.03 12.32 -0.13
CA TYR A 276 -4.78 13.03 -0.37
C TYR A 276 -4.09 13.36 0.95
N SER A 277 -2.83 12.93 1.11
CA SER A 277 -2.10 13.07 2.38
C SER A 277 -1.90 14.53 2.81
N HIS A 278 -1.97 15.50 1.88
CA HIS A 278 -1.96 16.93 2.18
C HIS A 278 -3.07 17.34 3.16
N ASP A 279 -4.23 16.68 3.11
CA ASP A 279 -5.33 16.92 4.05
C ASP A 279 -5.06 16.37 5.45
N LEU A 280 -4.06 15.49 5.61
CA LEU A 280 -3.67 14.89 6.89
C LEU A 280 -2.44 15.55 7.51
N SER A 281 -1.48 16.01 6.70
CA SER A 281 -0.17 16.46 7.18
C SER A 281 0.07 17.96 7.07
N SER A 282 -0.68 18.67 6.23
CA SER A 282 -0.40 20.08 5.92
C SER A 282 -1.20 21.04 6.79
N THR A 283 -0.57 22.14 7.19
CA THR A 283 -1.22 23.26 7.86
C THR A 283 -1.65 24.36 6.87
N ALA A 284 -1.41 24.18 5.58
CA ALA A 284 -1.76 25.15 4.55
C ALA A 284 -3.28 25.39 4.48
N ALA A 285 -3.69 26.57 4.01
CA ALA A 285 -5.11 26.90 3.83
C ALA A 285 -5.81 26.04 2.75
N THR A 286 -5.03 25.31 1.95
CA THR A 286 -5.54 24.38 0.94
C THR A 286 -5.79 22.97 1.50
N SER A 287 -5.43 22.73 2.77
CA SER A 287 -5.69 21.47 3.48
C SER A 287 -7.00 21.54 4.25
N ASN A 288 -7.79 20.46 4.19
CA ASN A 288 -9.00 20.30 4.98
C ASN A 288 -8.73 19.93 6.45
N ARG A 289 -7.51 19.47 6.76
CA ARG A 289 -7.04 19.08 8.10
C ARG A 289 -7.91 18.00 8.76
N GLY A 290 -8.36 17.02 7.99
CA GLY A 290 -9.40 16.05 8.37
C GLY A 290 -10.72 16.29 7.67
#